data_AF-A0A7G8G348-F1
#
_entry.id   AF-A0A7G8G348-F1
#
_cell.length_a   1.000
_cell.length_b   1.000
_cell.length_c   1.000
_cell.angle_alpha   90.00
_cell.angle_beta   90.00
_cell.angle_gamma   90.00
#
_symmetry.space_group_name_H-M   'P 1'
#
loop_
_entity.id
_entity.type
_entity.pdbx_description
1 polymer ?
#
loop_
_entity_poly.entity_id
_entity_poly.type
_entity_poly.pdbx_seq_one_letter_code
_entity_poly.pdbx_strand_id
1 'polypeptide(L)'
;MLAFSAVPGLAIGLGVSKLLGSLFAGLSIQADRPLRVGEFCQIGENLGFVTKIGLRSLELQALESLVKIPNSLADEATIVNFSRRVRFSSPDPRQGMEVRLQLPADFSPFQLEELLRQTRLLIDDPDRLHGLKAESSLVSLDNDSGDSKTLIVFVLVELHGRPAYLQMRETLLVQLEELLERIELYEITIGDPYYTTSEQLVRVPELLRCAVNTDPCLNCVNCRLLKISACSYDHELEISSTHRLQDDFQESIHRLHQRFIKVLAKTNIEIPFPTQTLFVESPRP
;
A
#
# COMPACT_ATOMS: atom_id res chain seq x y z
N MET A 1 -49.28 -56.73 -15.01
CA MET A 1 -47.82 -56.69 -14.83
C MET A 1 -47.40 -55.29 -14.36
N LEU A 2 -47.78 -54.88 -13.14
CA LEU A 2 -47.40 -53.58 -12.56
C LEU A 2 -46.60 -53.73 -11.24
N ALA A 3 -46.30 -54.95 -10.80
CA ALA A 3 -45.76 -55.21 -9.46
C ALA A 3 -44.38 -55.89 -9.41
N PHE A 4 -43.72 -56.17 -10.54
CA PHE A 4 -42.37 -56.80 -10.53
C PHE A 4 -41.24 -55.92 -11.09
N SER A 5 -41.54 -54.69 -11.51
CA SER A 5 -40.49 -53.73 -11.89
C SER A 5 -39.99 -52.88 -10.71
N ALA A 6 -40.53 -53.06 -9.50
CA ALA A 6 -40.31 -52.13 -8.39
C ALA A 6 -39.13 -52.49 -7.47
N VAL A 7 -38.53 -53.69 -7.58
CA VAL A 7 -37.55 -54.18 -6.59
C VAL A 7 -36.06 -53.97 -6.97
N PRO A 8 -35.58 -54.07 -8.23
CA PRO A 8 -34.17 -53.80 -8.55
C PRO A 8 -33.80 -52.31 -8.46
N GLY A 9 -34.79 -51.43 -8.58
CA GLY A 9 -34.58 -49.98 -8.65
C GLY A 9 -34.12 -49.34 -7.34
N LEU A 10 -34.44 -49.96 -6.19
CA LEU A 10 -34.21 -49.32 -4.89
C LEU A 10 -32.73 -49.39 -4.45
N ALA A 11 -32.01 -50.48 -4.77
CA ALA A 11 -30.58 -50.62 -4.44
C ALA A 11 -29.67 -49.78 -5.36
N ILE A 12 -30.05 -49.64 -6.65
CA ILE A 12 -29.35 -48.76 -7.60
C ILE A 12 -29.54 -47.29 -7.21
N GLY A 13 -30.71 -46.93 -6.67
CA GLY A 13 -31.01 -45.57 -6.22
C GLY A 13 -30.08 -45.05 -5.11
N LEU A 14 -29.62 -45.93 -4.22
CA LEU A 14 -28.77 -45.53 -3.10
C LEU A 14 -27.30 -45.29 -3.49
N GLY A 15 -26.80 -45.93 -4.55
CA GLY A 15 -25.44 -45.70 -5.05
C GLY A 15 -25.32 -44.49 -5.99
N VAL A 16 -26.38 -44.21 -6.75
CA VAL A 16 -26.41 -43.12 -7.76
C VAL A 16 -26.71 -41.76 -7.11
N SER A 17 -27.36 -41.75 -5.95
CA SER A 17 -27.69 -40.54 -5.18
C SER A 17 -26.45 -39.65 -4.90
N LYS A 18 -25.30 -40.26 -4.56
CA LYS A 18 -24.06 -39.53 -4.24
C LYS A 18 -23.44 -38.83 -5.46
N LEU A 19 -23.58 -39.44 -6.65
CA LEU A 19 -23.06 -38.88 -7.91
C LEU A 19 -23.94 -37.73 -8.42
N LEU A 20 -25.26 -37.88 -8.29
CA LEU A 20 -26.23 -36.83 -8.61
C LEU A 20 -26.00 -35.59 -7.72
N GLY A 21 -25.80 -35.78 -6.41
CA GLY A 21 -25.53 -34.67 -5.48
C GLY A 21 -24.29 -33.84 -5.87
N SER A 22 -23.20 -34.49 -6.27
CA SER A 22 -21.97 -33.80 -6.70
C SER A 22 -22.15 -32.95 -7.97
N LEU A 23 -23.04 -33.37 -8.88
CA LEU A 23 -23.36 -32.63 -10.10
C LEU A 23 -24.25 -31.41 -9.81
N PHE A 24 -25.25 -31.56 -8.93
CA PHE A 24 -26.11 -30.45 -8.52
C PHE A 24 -25.36 -29.40 -7.70
N ALA A 25 -24.43 -29.81 -6.82
CA ALA A 25 -23.52 -28.92 -6.11
C ALA A 25 -22.66 -28.09 -7.08
N GLY A 26 -22.07 -28.75 -8.09
CA GLY A 26 -21.31 -28.05 -9.14
C GLY A 26 -22.16 -27.03 -9.93
N LEU A 27 -23.41 -27.37 -10.23
CA LEU A 27 -24.36 -26.49 -10.91
C LEU A 27 -24.85 -25.34 -10.01
N SER A 28 -25.08 -25.57 -8.71
CA SER A 28 -25.48 -24.54 -7.73
C SER A 28 -24.33 -23.56 -7.47
N ILE A 29 -23.10 -24.05 -7.26
CA ILE A 29 -21.91 -23.19 -7.18
C ILE A 29 -21.75 -22.36 -8.46
N GLN A 30 -22.04 -22.93 -9.63
CA GLN A 30 -21.98 -22.21 -10.91
C GLN A 30 -23.15 -21.21 -11.10
N ALA A 31 -24.31 -21.47 -10.50
CA ALA A 31 -25.52 -20.66 -10.61
C ALA A 31 -25.56 -19.50 -9.59
N ASP A 32 -25.34 -19.78 -8.30
CA ASP A 32 -25.28 -18.80 -7.21
C ASP A 32 -23.95 -18.03 -7.18
N ARG A 33 -22.94 -18.56 -7.89
CA ARG A 33 -21.58 -18.00 -8.03
C ARG A 33 -20.96 -17.51 -6.71
N PRO A 34 -20.90 -18.29 -5.61
CA PRO A 34 -20.23 -17.87 -4.37
C PRO A 34 -18.70 -17.84 -4.49
N LEU A 35 -18.16 -18.63 -5.43
CA LEU A 35 -16.75 -18.77 -5.78
C LEU A 35 -16.58 -18.57 -7.28
N ARG A 36 -15.46 -18.00 -7.67
CA ARG A 36 -15.04 -17.92 -9.07
C ARG A 36 -13.57 -18.22 -9.18
N VAL A 37 -13.19 -18.81 -10.32
CA VAL A 37 -11.80 -18.88 -10.73
C VAL A 37 -11.20 -17.48 -10.66
N GLY A 38 -10.07 -17.33 -9.99
CA GLY A 38 -9.32 -16.11 -9.77
C GLY A 38 -9.64 -15.38 -8.47
N GLU A 39 -10.71 -15.73 -7.75
CA GLU A 39 -10.97 -15.11 -6.45
C GLU A 39 -9.99 -15.68 -5.42
N PHE A 40 -9.44 -14.79 -4.59
CA PHE A 40 -8.64 -15.18 -3.44
C PHE A 40 -9.59 -15.63 -2.35
N CYS A 41 -9.74 -16.94 -2.27
CA CYS A 41 -10.71 -17.56 -1.41
C CYS A 41 -9.99 -18.53 -0.49
N GLN A 42 -10.54 -18.63 0.71
CA GLN A 42 -10.38 -19.81 1.52
C GLN A 42 -11.55 -20.73 1.25
N ILE A 43 -11.25 -21.97 0.86
CA ILE A 43 -12.23 -23.04 0.75
C ILE A 43 -11.74 -24.17 1.66
N GLY A 44 -12.39 -24.33 2.82
CA GLY A 44 -11.87 -25.19 3.90
C GLY A 44 -10.53 -24.67 4.44
N GLU A 45 -9.50 -25.52 4.45
CA GLU A 45 -8.13 -25.18 4.91
C GLU A 45 -7.24 -24.56 3.82
N ASN A 46 -7.71 -24.56 2.58
CA ASN A 46 -6.89 -24.20 1.43
C ASN A 46 -7.11 -22.72 1.07
N LEU A 47 -6.02 -21.95 1.12
CA LEU A 47 -5.97 -20.54 0.79
C LEU A 47 -5.20 -20.34 -0.51
N GLY A 48 -5.79 -19.61 -1.44
CA GLY A 48 -5.13 -19.39 -2.70
C GLY A 48 -6.04 -18.79 -3.74
N PHE A 49 -5.50 -18.65 -4.94
CA PHE A 49 -6.30 -18.30 -6.09
C PHE A 49 -7.03 -19.52 -6.58
N VAL A 50 -8.35 -19.44 -6.70
CA VAL A 50 -9.11 -20.48 -7.40
C VAL A 50 -8.59 -20.55 -8.84
N THR A 51 -7.91 -21.61 -9.26
CA THR A 51 -7.33 -21.70 -10.62
C THR A 51 -8.23 -22.38 -11.62
N LYS A 52 -9.16 -23.22 -11.15
CA LYS A 52 -10.14 -23.90 -12.02
C LYS A 52 -11.39 -24.24 -11.25
N ILE A 53 -12.55 -24.12 -11.87
CA ILE A 53 -13.79 -24.71 -11.39
C ILE A 53 -14.26 -25.65 -12.48
N GLY A 54 -14.06 -26.94 -12.29
CA GLY A 54 -14.52 -28.00 -13.19
C GLY A 54 -15.85 -28.57 -12.73
N LEU A 55 -16.44 -29.45 -13.55
CA LEU A 55 -17.74 -30.06 -13.29
C LEU A 55 -17.79 -30.90 -12.00
N ARG A 56 -16.64 -31.43 -11.56
CA ARG A 56 -16.53 -32.36 -10.42
C ARG A 56 -15.64 -31.86 -9.28
N SER A 57 -14.76 -30.92 -9.57
CA SER A 57 -13.76 -30.41 -8.64
C SER A 57 -13.31 -29.02 -9.05
N LEU A 58 -12.86 -28.25 -8.08
CA LEU A 58 -12.16 -26.98 -8.24
C LEU A 58 -10.69 -27.10 -7.85
N GLU A 59 -9.86 -26.19 -8.34
CA GLU A 59 -8.42 -26.12 -8.09
C GLU A 59 -8.10 -24.80 -7.40
N LEU A 60 -7.20 -24.82 -6.43
CA LEU A 60 -6.63 -23.67 -5.75
C LEU A 60 -5.11 -23.67 -5.92
N GLN A 61 -4.54 -22.54 -6.32
CA GLN A 61 -3.11 -22.30 -6.27
C GLN A 61 -2.74 -21.69 -4.93
N ALA A 62 -2.16 -22.51 -4.05
CA ALA A 62 -1.55 -22.08 -2.80
C ALA A 62 -0.11 -21.59 -3.02
N LEU A 63 0.52 -21.03 -1.98
CA LEU A 63 1.83 -20.38 -2.05
C LEU A 63 2.92 -21.25 -2.71
N GLU A 64 2.93 -22.54 -2.41
CA GLU A 64 3.95 -23.49 -2.91
C GLU A 64 3.36 -24.73 -3.60
N SER A 65 2.03 -24.81 -3.73
CA SER A 65 1.36 -26.03 -4.23
C SER A 65 0.02 -25.79 -4.91
N LEU A 66 -0.43 -26.77 -5.70
CA LEU A 66 -1.75 -26.76 -6.33
C LEU A 66 -2.65 -27.80 -5.64
N VAL A 67 -3.79 -27.35 -5.12
CA VAL A 67 -4.73 -28.15 -4.35
C VAL A 67 -6.01 -28.39 -5.13
N LYS A 68 -6.46 -29.64 -5.21
CA LYS A 68 -7.71 -30.05 -5.90
C LYS A 68 -8.78 -30.41 -4.89
N ILE A 69 -9.94 -29.77 -4.98
CA ILE A 69 -11.06 -29.92 -4.06
C ILE A 69 -12.29 -30.43 -4.83
N PRO A 70 -12.87 -31.59 -4.50
CA PRO A 70 -14.14 -32.04 -5.08
C PRO A 70 -15.30 -31.07 -4.80
N ASN A 71 -16.20 -30.85 -5.76
CA ASN A 71 -17.28 -29.87 -5.62
C ASN A 71 -18.25 -30.20 -4.48
N SER A 72 -18.51 -31.48 -4.22
CA SER A 72 -19.31 -31.90 -3.05
C SER A 72 -18.64 -31.47 -1.73
N LEU A 73 -17.31 -31.57 -1.66
CA LEU A 73 -16.54 -31.10 -0.52
C LEU A 73 -16.49 -29.57 -0.44
N ALA A 74 -16.51 -28.85 -1.56
CA ALA A 74 -16.51 -27.39 -1.60
C ALA A 74 -17.88 -26.78 -1.24
N ASP A 75 -18.98 -27.42 -1.62
CA ASP A 75 -20.36 -27.02 -1.30
C ASP A 75 -20.70 -27.26 0.17
N GLU A 76 -20.20 -28.37 0.71
CA GLU A 76 -20.25 -28.68 2.14
C GLU A 76 -19.26 -27.82 2.97
N ALA A 77 -18.31 -27.12 2.34
CA ALA A 77 -17.28 -26.32 3.00
C ALA A 77 -17.64 -24.84 3.16
N THR A 78 -17.08 -24.23 4.20
CA THR A 78 -17.15 -22.77 4.37
C THR A 78 -16.26 -22.07 3.35
N ILE A 79 -16.85 -21.10 2.66
CA ILE A 79 -16.19 -20.27 1.65
C ILE A 79 -15.98 -18.88 2.26
N VAL A 80 -14.72 -18.59 2.61
CA VAL A 80 -14.30 -17.24 2.98
C VAL A 80 -13.66 -16.61 1.77
N ASN A 81 -14.48 -15.87 1.05
CA ASN A 81 -14.01 -15.16 -0.10
C ASN A 81 -13.39 -13.84 0.36
N PHE A 82 -12.05 -13.79 0.40
CA PHE A 82 -11.32 -12.56 0.73
C PHE A 82 -11.46 -11.51 -0.37
N SER A 83 -11.76 -11.96 -1.59
CA SER A 83 -12.26 -11.10 -2.67
C SER A 83 -13.71 -10.64 -2.47
N ARG A 84 -14.41 -11.04 -1.39
CA ARG A 84 -15.77 -10.58 -1.04
C ARG A 84 -15.97 -10.21 0.43
N ARG A 85 -14.97 -9.64 1.10
CA ARG A 85 -15.14 -9.14 2.47
C ARG A 85 -16.23 -8.08 2.54
N VAL A 86 -17.44 -8.50 2.93
CA VAL A 86 -18.31 -7.95 3.98
C VAL A 86 -19.37 -9.01 4.37
N ARG A 87 -19.29 -9.56 5.60
CA ARG A 87 -20.46 -10.02 6.39
C ARG A 87 -20.31 -9.43 7.79
N PHE A 88 -21.27 -8.63 8.23
CA PHE A 88 -21.30 -8.12 9.61
C PHE A 88 -22.69 -8.27 10.24
N SER A 89 -22.69 -8.42 11.56
CA SER A 89 -23.83 -8.75 12.42
C SER A 89 -24.42 -7.54 13.17
N SER A 90 -24.06 -6.30 12.82
CA SER A 90 -24.79 -5.12 13.28
C SER A 90 -25.97 -4.81 12.34
N PRO A 91 -27.12 -4.36 12.88
CA PRO A 91 -28.21 -3.81 12.08
C PRO A 91 -27.88 -2.45 11.43
N ASP A 92 -26.77 -1.83 11.82
CA ASP A 92 -26.37 -0.51 11.33
C ASP A 92 -25.82 -0.58 9.89
N PRO A 93 -26.22 0.32 8.98
CA PRO A 93 -25.74 0.36 7.61
C PRO A 93 -24.23 0.65 7.57
N ARG A 94 -23.45 -0.33 7.08
CA ARG A 94 -22.01 -0.21 6.85
C ARG A 94 -21.73 0.05 5.39
N GLN A 95 -20.75 0.92 5.11
CA GLN A 95 -20.37 1.27 3.76
C GLN A 95 -18.86 1.08 3.57
N GLY A 96 -18.50 0.26 2.57
CA GLY A 96 -17.13 0.17 2.09
C GLY A 96 -16.79 1.43 1.30
N MET A 97 -15.61 1.99 1.58
CA MET A 97 -15.08 3.16 0.90
C MET A 97 -13.70 2.82 0.35
N GLU A 98 -13.52 3.04 -0.94
CA GLU A 98 -12.25 2.87 -1.62
C GLU A 98 -11.74 4.22 -2.12
N VAL A 99 -10.50 4.55 -1.78
CA VAL A 99 -9.77 5.72 -2.27
C VAL A 99 -8.52 5.24 -3.00
N ARG A 100 -8.31 5.79 -4.19
CA ARG A 100 -7.16 5.52 -5.05
C ARG A 100 -6.41 6.83 -5.28
N LEU A 101 -5.10 6.82 -5.09
CA LEU A 101 -4.24 7.98 -5.31
C LEU A 101 -3.07 7.62 -6.21
N GLN A 102 -2.81 8.48 -7.19
CA GLN A 102 -1.67 8.32 -8.07
C GLN A 102 -0.41 8.83 -7.39
N LEU A 103 0.63 8.03 -7.42
CA LEU A 103 1.91 8.35 -6.80
C LEU A 103 2.85 9.01 -7.82
N PRO A 104 3.71 9.95 -7.37
CA PRO A 104 4.80 10.44 -8.18
C PRO A 104 5.71 9.30 -8.65
N ALA A 105 6.17 9.39 -9.90
CA ALA A 105 6.92 8.31 -10.55
C ALA A 105 8.30 8.07 -9.94
N ASP A 106 8.88 9.11 -9.33
CA ASP A 106 10.22 9.15 -8.76
C ASP A 106 10.28 8.68 -7.29
N PHE A 107 9.17 8.21 -6.72
CA PHE A 107 9.17 7.71 -5.35
C PHE A 107 10.13 6.53 -5.16
N SER A 108 11.07 6.73 -4.23
CA SER A 108 12.01 5.70 -3.84
C SER A 108 11.32 4.54 -3.11
N PRO A 109 11.95 3.36 -3.01
CA PRO A 109 11.45 2.27 -2.19
C PRO A 109 11.21 2.69 -0.73
N PHE A 110 12.08 3.54 -0.17
CA PHE A 110 11.95 4.06 1.19
C PHE A 110 10.68 4.91 1.34
N GLN A 111 10.43 5.83 0.41
CA GLN A 111 9.22 6.66 0.41
C GLN A 111 7.95 5.81 0.27
N LEU A 112 7.96 4.76 -0.57
CA LEU A 112 6.82 3.86 -0.74
C LEU A 112 6.51 3.03 0.52
N GLU A 113 7.55 2.50 1.18
CA GLU A 113 7.39 1.79 2.46
C GLU A 113 6.81 2.70 3.53
N GLU A 114 7.32 3.92 3.61
CA GLU A 114 6.89 4.91 4.58
C GLU A 114 5.48 5.44 4.30
N LEU A 115 5.09 5.57 3.03
CA LEU A 115 3.71 5.84 2.60
C LEU A 115 2.75 4.77 3.09
N LEU A 116 3.05 3.50 2.82
CA LEU A 116 2.24 2.39 3.29
C LEU A 116 2.12 2.37 4.82
N ARG A 117 3.24 2.62 5.52
CA ARG A 117 3.28 2.63 6.99
C ARG A 117 2.45 3.77 7.57
N GLN A 118 2.63 4.99 7.09
CA GLN A 118 1.93 6.18 7.60
C GLN A 118 0.46 6.17 7.22
N THR A 119 0.10 5.64 6.05
CA THR A 119 -1.30 5.47 5.65
C THR A 119 -2.04 4.54 6.60
N ARG A 120 -1.42 3.41 7.00
CA ARG A 120 -2.00 2.50 8.01
C ARG A 120 -2.18 3.22 9.35
N LEU A 121 -1.17 3.95 9.80
CA LEU A 121 -1.26 4.74 11.04
C LEU A 121 -2.35 5.81 11.00
N LEU A 122 -2.54 6.47 9.85
CA LEU A 122 -3.59 7.45 9.65
C LEU A 122 -4.99 6.83 9.80
N ILE A 123 -5.20 5.67 9.18
CA ILE A 123 -6.50 4.98 9.17
C ILE A 123 -6.81 4.34 10.53
N ASP A 124 -5.79 3.84 11.22
CA ASP A 124 -5.95 3.19 12.52
C ASP A 124 -6.15 4.19 13.67
N ASP A 125 -5.89 5.49 13.44
CA ASP A 125 -6.05 6.57 14.44
C ASP A 125 -7.48 7.16 14.40
N PRO A 126 -8.34 6.86 15.41
CA PRO A 126 -9.73 7.30 15.42
C PRO A 126 -9.87 8.82 15.50
N ASP A 127 -8.88 9.51 16.10
CA ASP A 127 -8.90 10.96 16.25
C ASP A 127 -8.73 11.64 14.88
N ARG A 128 -8.01 11.00 13.95
CA ARG A 128 -7.78 11.52 12.61
C ARG A 128 -8.98 11.31 11.69
N LEU A 129 -9.79 10.28 11.93
CA LEU A 129 -11.03 10.01 11.19
C LEU A 129 -12.27 10.66 11.82
N HIS A 130 -12.12 11.76 12.56
CA HIS A 130 -13.23 12.45 13.25
C HIS A 130 -14.08 11.53 14.14
N GLY A 131 -13.45 10.60 14.85
CA GLY A 131 -14.11 9.69 15.78
C GLY A 131 -14.73 8.44 15.12
N LEU A 132 -14.54 8.26 13.81
CA LEU A 132 -14.99 7.05 13.11
C LEU A 132 -13.94 5.96 13.21
N LYS A 133 -14.37 4.78 13.67
CA LYS A 133 -13.51 3.62 13.81
C LYS A 133 -13.56 2.81 12.51
N ALA A 134 -12.45 2.78 11.78
CA ALA A 134 -12.30 1.83 10.68
C ALA A 134 -12.35 0.40 11.27
N GLU A 135 -13.34 -0.39 10.87
CA GLU A 135 -13.48 -1.77 11.37
C GLU A 135 -12.56 -2.74 10.63
N SER A 136 -12.29 -2.44 9.36
CA SER A 136 -11.27 -3.13 8.57
C SER A 136 -10.71 -2.18 7.52
N SER A 137 -9.40 -2.16 7.40
CA SER A 137 -8.68 -1.40 6.38
C SER A 137 -7.79 -2.34 5.56
N LEU A 138 -7.65 -2.04 4.27
CA LEU A 138 -6.67 -2.65 3.38
C LEU A 138 -5.92 -1.50 2.72
N VAL A 139 -4.60 -1.53 2.87
CA VAL A 139 -3.69 -0.58 2.22
C VAL A 139 -2.73 -1.39 1.38
N SER A 140 -2.80 -1.18 0.07
CA SER A 140 -1.97 -1.88 -0.91
C SER A 140 -1.44 -0.89 -1.94
N LEU A 141 -0.29 -1.24 -2.51
CA LEU A 141 0.20 -0.62 -3.73
C LEU A 141 -0.18 -1.51 -4.90
N ASP A 142 -0.64 -0.88 -5.97
CA ASP A 142 -0.79 -1.53 -7.26
C ASP A 142 0.14 -0.84 -8.26
N ASN A 143 0.69 -1.64 -9.17
CA ASN A 143 1.46 -1.10 -10.29
C ASN A 143 0.53 -1.09 -11.50
N ASP A 144 0.18 0.11 -11.96
CA ASP A 144 -0.51 0.19 -13.25
C ASP A 144 0.50 -0.15 -14.36
N SER A 145 -0.04 -0.57 -15.49
CA SER A 145 0.63 -1.05 -16.71
C SER A 145 1.65 -0.06 -17.31
N GLY A 146 1.81 1.14 -16.75
CA GLY A 146 2.52 2.29 -17.32
C GLY A 146 3.50 2.99 -16.37
N ASP A 147 4.14 2.26 -15.45
CA ASP A 147 5.15 2.75 -14.49
C ASP A 147 4.62 3.69 -13.39
N SER A 148 3.36 4.15 -13.52
CA SER A 148 2.65 4.84 -12.46
C SER A 148 2.18 3.87 -11.38
N LYS A 149 2.57 4.13 -10.14
CA LYS A 149 2.14 3.38 -8.96
C LYS A 149 0.87 4.02 -8.39
N THR A 150 -0.07 3.20 -7.95
CA THR A 150 -1.31 3.67 -7.33
C THR A 150 -1.40 3.16 -5.89
N LEU A 151 -1.62 4.07 -4.94
CA LEU A 151 -1.99 3.70 -3.58
C LEU A 151 -3.49 3.41 -3.55
N ILE A 152 -3.84 2.20 -3.11
CA ILE A 152 -5.22 1.77 -2.92
C ILE A 152 -5.48 1.64 -1.42
N VAL A 153 -6.44 2.42 -0.94
CA VAL A 153 -6.92 2.40 0.43
C VAL A 153 -8.38 2.00 0.41
N PHE A 154 -8.67 0.86 1.02
CA PHE A 154 -10.03 0.42 1.26
C PHE A 154 -10.30 0.46 2.76
N VAL A 155 -11.38 1.10 3.17
CA VAL A 155 -11.83 1.15 4.57
C VAL A 155 -13.30 0.79 4.64
N LEU A 156 -13.66 0.05 5.68
CA LEU A 156 -15.04 -0.20 6.02
C LEU A 156 -15.42 0.63 7.24
N VAL A 157 -16.45 1.45 7.08
CA VAL A 157 -16.94 2.38 8.10
C VAL A 157 -18.46 2.30 8.24
N GLU A 158 -18.95 2.55 9.45
CA GLU A 158 -20.37 2.68 9.73
C GLU A 158 -20.80 4.12 9.45
N LEU A 159 -21.72 4.30 8.50
CA LEU A 159 -22.14 5.63 8.04
C LEU A 159 -23.62 5.65 7.71
N HIS A 160 -24.28 6.73 8.13
CA HIS A 160 -25.71 6.93 7.93
C HIS A 160 -25.96 7.96 6.83
N GLY A 161 -26.18 7.46 5.61
CA GLY A 161 -26.61 8.28 4.47
C GLY A 161 -25.47 8.88 3.63
N ARG A 162 -25.85 9.38 2.45
CA ARG A 162 -24.92 9.86 1.41
C ARG A 162 -24.07 11.07 1.83
N PRO A 163 -24.58 12.07 2.58
CA PRO A 163 -23.76 13.21 3.00
C PRO A 163 -22.59 12.80 3.91
N ALA A 164 -22.84 11.91 4.88
CA ALA A 164 -21.80 11.40 5.78
C ALA A 164 -20.72 10.62 5.02
N TYR A 165 -21.12 9.84 4.01
CA TYR A 165 -20.19 9.16 3.09
C TYR A 165 -19.32 10.13 2.29
N LEU A 166 -19.91 11.16 1.68
CA LEU A 166 -19.14 12.11 0.89
C LEU A 166 -18.17 12.91 1.75
N GLN A 167 -18.62 13.38 2.91
CA GLN A 167 -17.77 14.12 3.84
C GLN A 167 -16.58 13.27 4.31
N MET A 168 -16.82 12.02 4.71
CA MET A 168 -15.74 11.11 5.10
C MET A 168 -14.76 10.85 3.95
N ARG A 169 -15.27 10.62 2.74
CA ARG A 169 -14.44 10.42 1.55
C ARG A 169 -13.56 11.64 1.26
N GLU A 170 -14.13 12.84 1.34
CA GLU A 170 -13.41 14.10 1.12
C GLU A 170 -12.32 14.29 2.17
N THR A 171 -12.63 14.08 3.46
CA THR A 171 -11.64 14.15 4.54
C THR A 171 -10.50 13.17 4.33
N LEU A 172 -10.80 11.89 4.07
CA LEU A 172 -9.78 10.87 3.90
C LEU A 172 -8.90 11.16 2.67
N LEU A 173 -9.49 11.67 1.58
CA LEU A 173 -8.73 12.05 0.40
C LEU A 173 -7.75 13.19 0.70
N VAL A 174 -8.21 14.27 1.36
CA VAL A 174 -7.34 15.40 1.74
C VAL A 174 -6.20 14.93 2.66
N GLN A 175 -6.49 14.11 3.66
CA GLN A 175 -5.46 13.62 4.58
C GLN A 175 -4.41 12.74 3.91
N LEU A 176 -4.81 11.95 2.91
CA LEU A 176 -3.87 11.13 2.15
C LEU A 176 -3.04 11.98 1.18
N GLU A 177 -3.61 13.03 0.56
CA GLU A 177 -2.86 14.00 -0.26
C GLU A 177 -1.82 14.75 0.59
N GLU A 178 -2.20 15.26 1.76
CA GLU A 178 -1.26 15.88 2.71
C GLU A 178 -0.15 14.91 3.12
N LEU A 179 -0.50 13.62 3.31
CA LEU A 179 0.48 12.59 3.64
C LEU A 179 1.47 12.35 2.49
N LEU A 180 1.01 12.38 1.24
CA LEU A 180 1.85 12.23 0.06
C LEU A 180 2.85 13.38 -0.05
N GLU A 181 2.38 14.63 0.04
CA GLU A 181 3.24 15.83 0.04
C GLU A 181 4.28 15.77 1.16
N ARG A 182 3.90 15.24 2.32
CA ARG A 182 4.83 15.07 3.44
C ARG A 182 5.95 14.09 3.13
N ILE A 183 5.63 12.97 2.47
CA ILE A 183 6.59 11.90 2.16
C ILE A 183 7.52 12.30 1.01
N GLU A 184 7.09 13.16 0.10
CA GLU A 184 8.00 13.79 -0.87
C GLU A 184 9.18 14.48 -0.17
N LEU A 185 8.92 15.12 0.98
CA LEU A 185 9.93 15.80 1.77
C LEU A 185 10.73 14.90 2.72
N TYR A 186 10.52 13.57 2.67
CA TYR A 186 11.28 12.63 3.48
C TYR A 186 12.65 12.28 2.90
N GLU A 187 12.87 12.58 1.62
CA GLU A 187 14.18 12.50 0.99
C GLU A 187 14.68 13.89 0.65
N ILE A 188 15.78 14.29 1.28
CA ILE A 188 16.40 15.60 1.08
C ILE A 188 17.79 15.36 0.51
N THR A 189 18.07 15.98 -0.65
CA THR A 189 19.41 15.97 -1.25
C THR A 189 20.11 17.29 -0.97
N ILE A 190 21.33 17.21 -0.44
CA ILE A 190 22.20 18.36 -0.18
C ILE A 190 23.49 18.16 -0.97
N GLY A 191 23.81 19.10 -1.85
CA GLY A 191 25.08 19.11 -2.57
C GLY A 191 26.14 19.90 -1.81
N ASP A 192 27.29 19.28 -1.55
CA ASP A 192 28.49 19.97 -1.06
C ASP A 192 29.44 20.29 -2.24
N PRO A 193 30.17 21.41 -2.21
CA PRO A 193 31.04 21.82 -3.30
C PRO A 193 32.28 20.95 -3.40
N TYR A 194 32.89 20.88 -4.58
CA TYR A 194 34.07 20.04 -4.82
C TYR A 194 35.32 20.42 -4.03
N TYR A 195 35.41 21.67 -3.57
CA TYR A 195 36.51 22.10 -2.72
C TYR A 195 36.35 21.66 -1.25
N THR A 196 35.26 20.95 -0.91
CA THR A 196 35.06 20.35 0.41
C THR A 196 36.14 19.28 0.65
N THR A 197 36.89 19.43 1.73
CA THR A 197 37.98 18.52 2.06
C THR A 197 37.45 17.13 2.45
N SER A 198 38.28 16.08 2.30
CA SER A 198 37.89 14.73 2.69
C SER A 198 37.53 14.61 4.18
N GLU A 199 38.19 15.37 5.06
CA GLU A 199 37.85 15.40 6.49
C GLU A 199 36.48 16.03 6.75
N GLN A 200 36.10 17.07 5.99
CA GLN A 200 34.77 17.67 6.06
C GLN A 200 33.71 16.71 5.54
N LEU A 201 33.93 16.05 4.39
CA LEU A 201 32.97 15.09 3.81
C LEU A 201 32.62 13.94 4.76
N VAL A 202 33.58 13.45 5.54
CA VAL A 202 33.32 12.40 6.55
C VAL A 202 32.42 12.92 7.69
N ARG A 203 32.50 14.22 8.03
CA ARG A 203 31.75 14.84 9.11
C ARG A 203 30.35 15.31 8.71
N VAL A 204 30.13 15.63 7.44
CA VAL A 204 28.85 16.17 6.93
C VAL A 204 27.66 15.27 7.33
N PRO A 205 27.67 13.94 7.13
CA PRO A 205 26.53 13.10 7.50
C PRO A 205 26.15 13.17 8.98
N GLU A 206 27.14 13.21 9.88
CA GLU A 206 26.90 13.31 11.32
C GLU A 206 26.31 14.66 11.72
N LEU A 207 26.80 15.75 11.11
CA LEU A 207 26.31 17.11 11.34
C LEU A 207 24.86 17.27 10.88
N LEU A 208 24.56 16.75 9.69
CA LEU A 208 23.21 16.77 9.12
C LEU A 208 22.24 15.93 9.95
N ARG A 209 22.65 14.72 10.37
CA ARG A 209 21.86 13.88 11.28
C ARG A 209 21.55 14.61 12.60
N CYS A 210 22.54 15.27 13.21
CA CYS A 210 22.33 16.06 14.41
C CYS A 210 21.34 17.22 14.19
N ALA A 211 21.39 17.88 13.03
CA ALA A 211 20.48 18.97 12.71
C ALA A 211 19.02 18.51 12.54
N VAL A 212 18.79 17.32 11.97
CA VAL A 212 17.46 16.70 11.87
C VAL A 212 16.93 16.37 13.27
N ASN A 213 17.70 15.60 14.05
CA ASN A 213 17.30 15.10 15.36
C ASN A 213 17.20 16.19 16.45
N THR A 214 17.47 17.45 16.10
CA THR A 214 17.22 18.60 16.98
C THR A 214 15.72 18.87 17.14
N ASP A 215 14.88 18.53 16.15
CA ASP A 215 13.42 18.57 16.29
C ASP A 215 12.92 17.23 16.84
N PRO A 216 12.17 17.19 17.96
CA PRO A 216 11.72 15.93 18.57
C PRO A 216 10.74 15.15 17.69
N CYS A 217 10.10 15.79 16.73
CA CYS A 217 9.12 15.18 15.83
C CYS A 217 9.74 14.75 14.49
N LEU A 218 11.04 14.99 14.26
CA LEU A 218 11.79 14.51 13.11
C LEU A 218 12.85 13.51 13.53
N ASN A 219 13.05 12.49 12.71
CA ASN A 219 14.08 11.48 12.93
C ASN A 219 14.82 11.20 11.62
N CYS A 220 16.15 11.31 11.65
CA CYS A 220 17.01 10.92 10.54
C CYS A 220 17.16 9.39 10.53
N VAL A 221 16.56 8.76 9.52
CA VAL A 221 16.66 7.31 9.28
C VAL A 221 18.02 6.99 8.69
N ASN A 222 18.42 7.76 7.68
CA ASN A 222 19.68 7.55 6.99
C ASN A 222 20.29 8.87 6.49
N CYS A 223 21.61 8.89 6.36
CA CYS A 223 22.33 9.97 5.71
C CYS A 223 23.60 9.41 5.08
N ARG A 224 23.73 9.52 3.76
CA ARG A 224 24.84 8.95 2.98
C ARG A 224 25.22 9.82 1.81
N LEU A 225 26.45 9.67 1.33
CA LEU A 225 26.84 10.20 0.02
C LEU A 225 26.13 9.36 -1.06
N LEU A 226 25.24 9.98 -1.81
CA LEU A 226 24.46 9.35 -2.87
C LEU A 226 25.29 9.22 -4.14
N LYS A 227 25.84 10.34 -4.62
CA LYS A 227 26.60 10.39 -5.87
C LYS A 227 27.56 11.57 -5.92
N ILE A 228 28.52 11.47 -6.84
CA ILE A 228 29.41 12.55 -7.23
C ILE A 228 28.85 13.15 -8.52
N SER A 229 28.18 14.30 -8.42
CA SER A 229 27.50 15.01 -9.51
C SER A 229 28.42 15.98 -10.22
N ALA A 230 28.03 16.51 -11.39
CA ALA A 230 28.91 17.37 -12.20
C ALA A 230 29.47 18.62 -11.46
N CYS A 231 28.85 19.08 -10.38
CA CYS A 231 29.26 20.26 -9.62
C CYS A 231 29.29 20.07 -8.10
N SER A 232 28.99 18.87 -7.58
CA SER A 232 28.79 18.65 -6.13
C SER A 232 28.96 17.20 -5.71
N TYR A 233 29.29 17.01 -4.44
CA TYR A 233 29.11 15.76 -3.70
C TYR A 233 27.69 15.75 -3.13
N ASP A 234 26.81 14.92 -3.66
CA ASP A 234 25.40 14.91 -3.26
C ASP A 234 25.19 13.93 -2.11
N HIS A 235 24.81 14.46 -0.96
CA HIS A 235 24.36 13.69 0.19
C HIS A 235 22.84 13.56 0.17
N GLU A 236 22.35 12.34 0.40
CA GLU A 236 20.94 12.02 0.53
C GLU A 236 20.63 11.75 2.00
N LEU A 237 19.53 12.35 2.46
CA LEU A 237 19.01 12.22 3.80
C LEU A 237 17.62 11.61 3.71
N GLU A 238 17.45 10.46 4.36
CA GLU A 238 16.14 9.83 4.55
C GLU A 238 15.67 10.21 5.96
N ILE A 239 14.55 10.91 6.06
CA ILE A 239 13.96 11.36 7.33
C ILE A 239 12.56 10.77 7.50
N SER A 240 12.09 10.76 8.74
CA SER A 240 10.73 10.37 9.11
C SER A 240 10.16 11.40 10.08
N SER A 241 8.85 11.60 10.04
CA SER A 241 8.15 12.58 10.85
C SER A 241 6.97 11.96 11.59
N THR A 242 6.76 12.44 12.83
CA THR A 242 5.59 12.10 13.66
C THR A 242 4.60 13.25 13.79
N HIS A 243 4.80 14.35 13.04
CA HIS A 243 3.88 15.49 13.03
C HIS A 243 2.46 15.05 12.64
N ARG A 244 1.46 15.61 13.33
CA ARG A 244 0.06 15.31 13.05
C ARG A 244 -0.49 16.17 11.92
N LEU A 245 -0.28 17.49 12.04
CA LEU A 245 -0.74 18.49 11.09
C LEU A 245 0.32 18.76 10.02
N GLN A 246 -0.14 19.04 8.80
CA GLN A 246 0.74 19.36 7.67
C GLN A 246 1.47 20.69 7.91
N ASP A 247 0.79 21.70 8.43
CA ASP A 247 1.39 23.02 8.70
C ASP A 247 2.57 22.95 9.68
N ASP A 248 2.41 22.20 10.78
CA ASP A 248 3.48 22.01 11.78
C ASP A 248 4.70 21.32 11.16
N PHE A 249 4.45 20.34 10.28
CA PHE A 249 5.50 19.64 9.56
C PHE A 249 6.24 20.57 8.60
N GLN A 250 5.53 21.33 7.78
CA GLN A 250 6.10 22.29 6.82
C GLN A 250 6.96 23.33 7.54
N GLU A 251 6.49 23.85 8.67
CA GLU A 251 7.25 24.79 9.49
C GLU A 251 8.48 24.11 10.14
N SER A 252 8.39 22.83 10.52
CA SER A 252 9.54 22.05 10.99
C SER A 252 10.60 21.86 9.90
N ILE A 253 10.19 21.55 8.67
CA ILE A 253 11.07 21.47 7.49
C ILE A 253 11.69 22.84 7.18
N HIS A 254 10.92 23.93 7.27
CA HIS A 254 11.44 25.28 7.12
C HIS A 254 12.59 25.57 8.12
N ARG A 255 12.36 25.26 9.40
CA ARG A 255 13.41 25.39 10.44
C ARG A 255 14.59 24.45 10.19
N LEU A 256 14.34 23.24 9.68
CA LEU A 256 15.39 22.29 9.33
C LEU A 256 16.31 22.84 8.22
N HIS A 257 15.76 23.37 7.14
CA HIS A 257 16.55 23.99 6.07
C HIS A 257 17.40 25.16 6.59
N GLN A 258 16.84 26.02 7.44
CA GLN A 258 17.63 27.08 8.09
C GLN A 258 18.76 26.53 8.97
N ARG A 259 18.54 25.40 9.66
CA ARG A 259 19.59 24.73 10.45
C ARG A 259 20.68 24.16 9.54
N PHE A 260 20.35 23.52 8.43
CA PHE A 260 21.34 23.03 7.47
C PHE A 260 22.24 24.16 6.97
N ILE A 261 21.67 25.29 6.55
CA ILE A 261 22.44 26.46 6.11
C ILE A 261 23.39 26.93 7.22
N LYS A 262 22.92 27.02 8.47
CA LYS A 262 23.75 27.45 9.61
C LYS A 262 24.86 26.45 9.95
N VAL A 263 24.58 25.14 9.86
CA VAL A 263 25.55 24.08 10.18
C VAL A 263 26.65 24.02 9.13
N LEU A 264 26.29 24.05 7.85
CA LEU A 264 27.25 24.05 6.73
C LEU A 264 28.13 25.30 6.73
N ALA A 265 27.53 26.48 6.96
CA ALA A 265 28.28 27.74 7.06
C ALA A 265 29.30 27.73 8.22
N LYS A 266 28.95 27.14 9.37
CA LYS A 266 29.88 27.00 10.52
C LYS A 266 31.09 26.11 10.20
N THR A 267 30.93 25.15 9.28
CA THR A 267 32.01 24.28 8.81
C THR A 267 32.75 24.80 7.58
N ASN A 268 32.46 26.04 7.16
CA ASN A 268 33.03 26.66 5.97
C ASN A 268 32.73 25.88 4.67
N ILE A 269 31.51 25.32 4.59
CA ILE A 269 30.97 24.65 3.41
C ILE A 269 29.90 25.57 2.83
N GLU A 270 30.11 26.07 1.61
CA GLU A 270 29.10 26.89 0.92
C GLU A 270 28.21 26.02 0.03
N ILE A 271 27.00 26.48 -0.26
CA ILE A 271 26.10 25.77 -1.17
C ILE A 271 26.61 25.98 -2.61
N PRO A 272 26.83 24.89 -3.40
CA PRO A 272 27.38 24.99 -4.74
C PRO A 272 26.43 25.73 -5.68
N PHE A 273 26.94 26.70 -6.41
CA PHE A 273 26.23 27.34 -7.52
C PHE A 273 26.33 26.47 -8.78
N PRO A 274 25.31 26.44 -9.65
CA PRO A 274 25.43 25.81 -10.96
C PRO A 274 26.57 26.48 -11.73
N THR A 275 27.60 25.70 -12.07
CA THR A 275 28.81 26.23 -12.73
C THR A 275 28.72 25.95 -14.23
N GLN A 276 28.83 26.99 -15.06
CA GLN A 276 28.93 26.87 -16.51
C GLN A 276 30.31 27.32 -16.98
N THR A 277 31.02 26.45 -17.73
CA THR A 277 32.29 26.81 -18.35
C THR A 277 32.03 27.61 -19.63
N LEU A 278 32.30 28.93 -19.59
CA LEU A 278 32.26 29.79 -20.77
C LEU A 278 33.65 29.83 -21.42
N PHE A 279 33.77 29.32 -22.65
CA PHE A 279 34.97 29.52 -23.48
C PHE A 279 34.85 30.87 -24.19
N VAL A 280 35.63 31.86 -23.75
CA VAL A 280 35.71 33.17 -24.41
C VAL A 280 36.83 33.13 -25.44
N GLU A 281 36.49 32.97 -26.72
CA GLU A 281 37.44 33.21 -27.81
C GLU A 281 37.67 34.72 -27.94
N SER A 282 38.89 35.17 -27.68
CA SER A 282 39.28 36.56 -27.97
C SER A 282 39.44 36.71 -29.50
N PRO A 283 38.80 37.71 -30.14
CA PRO A 283 39.04 37.97 -31.55
C PRO A 283 40.53 38.26 -31.75
N ARG A 284 41.18 37.50 -32.66
CA ARG A 284 42.59 37.73 -33.01
C ARG A 284 42.72 39.15 -33.62
N PRO A 285 43.79 39.88 -33.27
CA PRO A 285 44.02 41.25 -33.73
C PRO A 285 44.19 41.35 -35.26
#